data_AF-A0A3B9YVT6-F1
#
_entry.id   AF-A0A3B9YVT6-F1
#
_cell.length_a   1.000
_cell.length_b   1.000
_cell.length_c   1.000
_cell.angle_alpha   90.00
_cell.angle_beta   90.00
_cell.angle_gamma   90.00
#
_symmetry.space_group_name_H-M   'P 1'
#
loop_
_entity.id
_entity.type
_entity.pdbx_description
1 polymer ?
#
loop_
_entity_poly.entity_id
_entity_poly.type
_entity_poly.pdbx_seq_one_letter_code
_entity_poly.pdbx_strand_id
1 'polypeptide(L)'
;LALSNGLESSHNSWDGSYFHTARIAAKRAYEEAGIRNPREDVSMIEVHDCFSVTELVTMEDLFISQEGQAWRDVMDGFYDADGKVPCQIDGGLKCFGHPIGASGLRMLYEMYLQLQGRAGARQLKDPKIGLTHNLGGSPSMNVCSVAVIGAYQ
;
A
#
# COMPACT_ATOMS: atom_id res chain seq x y z
N LEU A 1 11.44 -5.09 -1.09
CA LEU A 1 11.51 -5.70 0.26
C LEU A 1 12.47 -4.92 1.15
N ALA A 2 12.13 -4.71 2.42
CA ALA A 2 12.99 -4.14 3.46
C ALA A 2 12.76 -4.86 4.79
N LEU A 3 13.81 -4.91 5.62
CA LEU A 3 13.83 -5.55 6.93
C LEU A 3 14.23 -4.50 7.96
N SER A 4 13.57 -4.49 9.11
CA SER A 4 13.99 -3.66 10.25
C SER A 4 15.40 -4.08 10.67
N ASN A 5 16.24 -3.08 10.97
CA ASN A 5 17.61 -3.28 11.43
C ASN A 5 17.76 -2.96 12.94
N GLY A 6 16.65 -2.75 13.65
CA GLY A 6 16.62 -2.42 15.07
C GLY A 6 16.80 -0.94 15.40
N LEU A 7 16.98 -0.06 14.39
CA LEU A 7 17.04 1.39 14.58
C LEU A 7 15.76 1.93 15.22
N GLU A 8 14.62 1.37 14.82
CA GLU A 8 13.29 1.73 15.35
C GLU A 8 13.19 1.46 16.86
N SER A 9 13.96 0.50 17.38
CA SER A 9 13.96 0.16 18.81
C SER A 9 15.12 0.80 19.58
N SER A 10 15.95 1.62 18.91
CA SER A 10 17.22 2.09 19.46
C SER A 10 17.34 3.63 19.42
N HIS A 11 18.06 4.16 20.40
CA HIS A 11 18.52 5.56 20.43
C HIS A 11 17.43 6.65 20.36
N ASN A 12 16.15 6.33 20.58
CA ASN A 12 15.02 7.26 20.46
C ASN A 12 15.00 8.03 19.12
N SER A 13 15.55 7.42 18.07
CA SER A 13 15.68 8.07 16.75
C SER A 13 14.42 7.95 15.89
N TRP A 14 13.48 7.13 16.33
CA TRP A 14 12.19 6.88 15.71
C TRP A 14 11.08 7.24 16.70
N ASP A 15 10.11 8.03 16.25
CA ASP A 15 9.03 8.56 17.09
C ASP A 15 7.75 7.70 17.07
N GLY A 16 7.77 6.57 16.35
CA GLY A 16 6.64 5.65 16.27
C GLY A 16 5.56 6.04 15.26
N SER A 17 5.73 7.14 14.51
CA SER A 17 4.69 7.67 13.62
C SER A 17 4.66 7.03 12.22
N TYR A 18 5.68 6.24 11.87
CA TYR A 18 5.84 5.66 10.52
C TYR A 18 6.51 4.29 10.52
N PHE A 19 6.33 3.49 9.47
CA PHE A 19 7.07 2.27 9.22
C PHE A 19 8.35 2.56 8.42
N HIS A 20 9.50 2.52 9.10
CA HIS A 20 10.79 2.82 8.47
C HIS A 20 11.09 1.94 7.25
N THR A 21 10.79 0.65 7.38
CA THR A 21 10.93 -0.35 6.31
C THR A 21 10.01 -0.07 5.13
N ALA A 22 8.79 0.44 5.34
CA ALA A 22 7.85 0.77 4.27
C ALA A 22 8.39 1.89 3.39
N ARG A 23 8.88 2.98 4.01
CA ARG A 23 9.53 4.09 3.31
C ARG A 23 10.73 3.63 2.46
N ILE A 24 11.53 2.69 2.97
CA ILE A 24 12.67 2.12 2.24
C ILE A 24 12.18 1.24 1.08
N ALA A 25 11.25 0.33 1.35
CA ALA A 25 10.74 -0.60 0.35
C ALA A 25 10.01 0.12 -0.79
N ALA A 26 9.22 1.15 -0.47
CA ALA A 26 8.51 1.98 -1.44
C ALA A 26 9.48 2.72 -2.36
N LYS A 27 10.50 3.40 -1.82
CA LYS A 27 11.51 4.11 -2.62
C LYS A 27 12.22 3.17 -3.60
N ARG A 28 12.63 1.99 -3.15
CA ARG A 28 13.27 0.97 -4.01
C ARG A 28 12.32 0.49 -5.10
N ALA A 29 11.08 0.18 -4.74
CA ALA A 29 10.08 -0.30 -5.70
C ALA A 29 9.76 0.76 -6.77
N TYR A 30 9.64 2.04 -6.38
CA TYR A 30 9.42 3.13 -7.33
C TYR A 30 10.62 3.36 -8.24
N GLU A 31 11.84 3.31 -7.70
CA GLU A 31 13.07 3.40 -8.49
C GLU A 31 13.16 2.27 -9.52
N GLU A 32 12.92 1.02 -9.10
CA GLU A 32 12.90 -0.16 -9.98
C GLU A 32 11.81 -0.06 -11.07
N ALA A 33 10.64 0.50 -10.73
CA ALA A 33 9.51 0.67 -11.65
C ALA A 33 9.58 1.96 -12.50
N GLY A 34 10.56 2.84 -12.27
CA GLY A 34 10.65 4.14 -12.95
C GLY A 34 9.56 5.16 -12.54
N ILE A 35 8.87 4.94 -11.43
CA ILE A 35 7.81 5.83 -10.90
C ILE A 35 8.47 7.04 -10.24
N ARG A 36 8.01 8.24 -10.60
CA ARG A 36 8.56 9.50 -10.06
C ARG A 36 7.57 10.22 -9.17
N ASN A 37 6.28 10.14 -9.47
CA ASN A 37 5.23 10.73 -8.67
C ASN A 37 4.18 9.66 -8.36
N PRO A 38 4.34 8.86 -7.29
CA PRO A 38 3.45 7.74 -7.01
C PRO A 38 1.99 8.16 -6.83
N ARG A 39 1.72 9.39 -6.37
CA ARG A 39 0.37 9.96 -6.27
C ARG A 39 -0.35 10.10 -7.62
N GLU A 40 0.42 10.29 -8.69
CA GLU A 40 -0.09 10.46 -10.06
C GLU A 40 0.05 9.18 -10.90
N ASP A 41 1.12 8.42 -10.67
CA ASP A 41 1.52 7.30 -11.51
C ASP A 41 0.86 5.96 -11.08
N VAL A 42 0.46 5.82 -9.81
CA VAL A 42 -0.20 4.60 -9.29
C VAL A 42 -1.71 4.71 -9.47
N SER A 43 -2.35 3.68 -10.02
CA SER A 43 -3.80 3.68 -10.31
C SER A 43 -4.65 3.05 -9.22
N MET A 44 -4.08 2.22 -8.36
CA MET A 44 -4.78 1.54 -7.27
C MET A 44 -3.78 0.95 -6.28
N ILE A 45 -4.19 0.80 -5.01
CA ILE A 45 -3.36 0.21 -3.97
C ILE A 45 -4.11 -0.82 -3.10
N GLU A 46 -3.38 -1.85 -2.68
CA GLU A 46 -3.77 -2.75 -1.60
C GLU A 46 -2.68 -2.68 -0.53
N VAL A 47 -3.05 -2.34 0.70
CA VAL A 47 -2.10 -2.16 1.80
C VAL A 47 -2.41 -3.08 2.98
N HIS A 48 -1.50 -3.19 3.93
CA HIS A 48 -1.66 -4.10 5.08
C HIS A 48 -2.47 -3.40 6.20
N ASP A 49 -3.78 -3.26 5.99
CA ASP A 49 -4.75 -2.57 6.84
C ASP A 49 -5.24 -3.43 8.03
N CYS A 50 -4.33 -4.15 8.71
CA CYS A 50 -4.70 -4.95 9.88
C CYS A 50 -5.35 -4.10 10.99
N PHE A 51 -5.09 -2.78 11.00
CA PHE A 51 -5.88 -1.78 11.71
C PHE A 51 -6.10 -0.55 10.80
N SER A 52 -7.16 0.21 11.04
CA SER A 52 -7.44 1.42 10.21
C SER A 52 -6.32 2.46 10.29
N VAL A 53 -5.64 2.56 11.43
CA VAL A 53 -4.48 3.44 11.58
C VAL A 53 -3.28 2.98 10.75
N THR A 54 -3.10 1.66 10.54
CA THR A 54 -1.95 1.18 9.73
C THR A 54 -2.14 1.53 8.27
N GLU A 55 -3.37 1.47 7.77
CA GLU A 55 -3.72 1.95 6.43
C GLU A 55 -3.36 3.43 6.24
N LEU A 56 -3.79 4.28 7.18
CA LEU A 56 -3.53 5.72 7.14
C LEU A 56 -2.02 6.04 7.12
N VAL A 57 -1.26 5.42 8.03
CA VAL A 57 0.21 5.60 8.08
C VAL A 57 0.87 5.08 6.81
N THR A 58 0.38 3.96 6.27
CA THR A 58 0.94 3.38 5.03
C THR A 58 0.72 4.28 3.81
N MET A 59 -0.42 4.97 3.70
CA MET A 59 -0.68 5.93 2.63
C MET A 59 0.41 7.03 2.56
N GLU A 60 0.89 7.46 3.73
CA GLU A 60 1.97 8.43 3.87
C GLU A 60 3.35 7.80 3.62
N ASP A 61 3.59 6.59 4.14
CA ASP A 61 4.87 5.88 3.98
C ASP A 61 5.13 5.39 2.55
N LEU A 62 4.08 5.22 1.77
CA LEU A 62 4.13 4.99 0.34
C LEU A 62 4.32 6.29 -0.46
N PHE A 63 4.38 7.45 0.20
CA PHE A 63 4.54 8.77 -0.43
C PHE A 63 3.40 9.15 -1.39
N ILE A 64 2.22 8.53 -1.24
CA ILE A 64 1.02 8.87 -2.02
C ILE A 64 0.30 10.05 -1.35
N SER A 65 0.12 9.96 -0.04
CA SER A 65 -0.29 11.09 0.79
C SER A 65 0.91 11.84 1.33
N GLN A 66 0.72 13.13 1.59
CA GLN A 66 1.69 13.90 2.37
C GLN A 66 1.68 13.45 3.84
N GLU A 67 2.85 13.44 4.47
CA GLU A 67 3.01 13.11 5.89
C GLU A 67 2.09 13.95 6.79
N GLY A 68 1.35 13.27 7.66
CA GLY A 68 0.30 13.82 8.52
C GLY A 68 -0.98 14.28 7.81
N GLN A 69 -1.14 14.06 6.50
CA GLN A 69 -2.29 14.53 5.71
C GLN A 69 -3.11 13.40 5.07
N ALA A 70 -2.78 12.12 5.26
CA ALA A 70 -3.55 11.04 4.64
C ALA A 70 -5.04 11.06 5.03
N TRP A 71 -5.36 11.55 6.22
CA TRP A 71 -6.74 11.66 6.67
C TRP A 71 -7.57 12.60 5.80
N ARG A 72 -6.97 13.66 5.24
CA ARG A 72 -7.67 14.57 4.32
C ARG A 72 -7.97 13.86 3.02
N ASP A 73 -6.98 13.17 2.46
CA ASP A 73 -7.15 12.39 1.23
C ASP A 73 -8.26 11.36 1.39
N VAL A 74 -8.34 10.66 2.53
CA VAL A 74 -9.45 9.74 2.83
C VAL A 74 -10.79 10.48 2.90
N MET A 75 -10.87 11.59 3.65
CA MET A 75 -12.12 12.34 3.82
C MET A 75 -12.61 13.02 2.53
N ASP A 76 -11.69 13.36 1.62
CA ASP A 76 -11.95 13.97 0.32
C ASP A 76 -12.26 12.93 -0.77
N GLY A 77 -12.31 11.64 -0.41
CA GLY A 77 -12.63 10.53 -1.32
C GLY A 77 -11.51 10.17 -2.29
N PHE A 78 -10.27 10.61 -2.05
CA PHE A 78 -9.12 10.32 -2.92
C PHE A 78 -8.87 8.81 -3.07
N TYR A 79 -9.14 8.06 -2.01
CA TYR A 79 -8.94 6.61 -1.89
C TYR A 79 -10.22 5.79 -2.10
N ASP A 80 -11.36 6.45 -2.36
CA ASP A 80 -12.63 5.77 -2.61
C ASP A 80 -12.59 4.98 -3.92
N ALA A 81 -13.60 4.12 -4.14
CA ALA A 81 -13.68 3.25 -5.32
C ALA A 81 -13.68 4.03 -6.65
N ASP A 82 -14.24 5.23 -6.67
CA ASP A 82 -14.25 6.18 -7.79
C ASP A 82 -13.25 7.34 -7.61
N GLY A 83 -12.42 7.26 -6.57
CA GLY A 83 -11.34 8.19 -6.29
C GLY A 83 -10.16 8.08 -7.26
N LYS A 84 -9.12 8.88 -7.02
CA LYS A 84 -7.93 8.91 -7.88
C LYS A 84 -7.08 7.65 -7.75
N VAL A 85 -6.86 7.19 -6.52
CA VAL A 85 -6.07 6.01 -6.22
C VAL A 85 -6.88 5.11 -5.28
N PRO A 86 -7.88 4.37 -5.79
CA PRO A 86 -8.68 3.48 -4.95
C PRO A 86 -7.81 2.58 -4.07
N CYS A 87 -8.10 2.54 -2.77
CA CYS A 87 -7.41 1.72 -1.79
C CYS A 87 -8.34 0.65 -1.24
N GLN A 88 -7.88 -0.61 -1.19
CA GLN A 88 -8.67 -1.74 -0.68
C GLN A 88 -9.99 -1.94 -1.45
N ILE A 89 -9.94 -1.94 -2.79
CA ILE A 89 -11.14 -2.04 -3.63
C ILE A 89 -11.91 -3.36 -3.41
N ASP A 90 -11.27 -4.38 -2.87
CA ASP A 90 -11.91 -5.64 -2.48
C ASP A 90 -12.39 -5.69 -1.02
N GLY A 91 -12.13 -4.63 -0.24
CA GLY A 91 -12.48 -4.49 1.17
C GLY A 91 -11.31 -4.68 2.15
N GLY A 92 -10.12 -5.04 1.67
CA GLY A 92 -8.90 -5.10 2.48
C GLY A 92 -8.93 -6.15 3.59
N LEU A 93 -7.91 -6.16 4.44
CA LEU A 93 -7.80 -7.09 5.57
C LEU A 93 -8.97 -6.89 6.56
N LYS A 94 -9.48 -5.66 6.67
CA LYS A 94 -10.58 -5.32 7.58
C LYS A 94 -11.89 -6.02 7.23
N CYS A 95 -12.31 -5.99 5.96
CA CYS A 95 -13.61 -6.52 5.55
C CYS A 95 -13.51 -7.86 4.82
N PHE A 96 -12.51 -8.05 3.96
CA PHE A 96 -12.30 -9.31 3.23
C PHE A 96 -11.81 -10.41 4.18
N GLY A 97 -10.95 -10.03 5.13
CA GLY A 97 -10.37 -10.91 6.15
C GLY A 97 -8.86 -11.03 6.03
N HIS A 98 -8.24 -11.50 7.12
CA HIS A 98 -6.78 -11.50 7.29
C HIS A 98 -6.19 -12.88 7.65
N PRO A 99 -6.29 -13.88 6.76
CA PRO A 99 -5.47 -15.08 6.88
C PRO A 99 -4.00 -14.71 6.58
N ILE A 100 -3.17 -14.67 7.63
CA ILE A 100 -1.82 -14.05 7.62
C ILE A 100 -1.00 -14.43 6.37
N GLY A 101 -0.80 -15.73 6.13
CA GLY A 101 0.03 -16.21 5.00
C GLY A 101 -0.60 -16.00 3.62
N ALA A 102 -1.92 -15.86 3.52
CA ALA A 102 -2.63 -15.70 2.26
C ALA A 102 -2.90 -14.24 1.88
N SER A 103 -2.77 -13.30 2.83
CA SER A 103 -3.11 -11.88 2.61
C SER A 103 -2.30 -11.27 1.46
N GLY A 104 -0.98 -11.49 1.43
CA GLY A 104 -0.14 -10.97 0.34
C GLY A 104 -0.48 -11.52 -1.05
N LEU A 105 -0.88 -12.79 -1.12
CA LEU A 105 -1.32 -13.41 -2.38
C LEU A 105 -2.67 -12.86 -2.83
N ARG A 106 -3.61 -12.65 -1.89
CA ARG A 106 -4.90 -12.01 -2.16
C ARG A 106 -4.72 -10.62 -2.76
N MET A 107 -3.90 -9.78 -2.13
CA MET A 107 -3.65 -8.41 -2.58
C MET A 107 -3.12 -8.38 -4.03
N LEU A 108 -2.14 -9.23 -4.35
CA LEU A 108 -1.63 -9.37 -5.72
C LEU A 108 -2.68 -9.91 -6.68
N TYR A 109 -3.53 -10.83 -6.21
CA TYR A 109 -4.61 -11.40 -7.01
C TYR A 109 -5.66 -10.34 -7.37
N GLU A 110 -5.99 -9.41 -6.47
CA GLU A 110 -6.87 -8.29 -6.78
C GLU A 110 -6.27 -7.38 -7.86
N MET A 111 -4.98 -7.05 -7.76
CA MET A 111 -4.28 -6.30 -8.82
C MET A 111 -4.37 -7.02 -10.17
N TYR A 112 -4.16 -8.35 -10.18
CA TYR A 112 -4.30 -9.17 -11.38
C TYR A 112 -5.73 -9.11 -11.94
N LEU A 113 -6.77 -9.26 -11.11
CA LEU A 113 -8.16 -9.19 -11.57
C LEU A 113 -8.49 -7.83 -12.18
N GLN A 114 -8.08 -6.75 -11.52
CA GLN A 114 -8.31 -5.38 -11.97
C GLN A 114 -7.63 -5.10 -13.31
N LEU A 115 -6.34 -5.43 -13.44
CA LEU A 115 -5.57 -5.26 -14.68
C LEU A 115 -6.09 -6.13 -15.84
N GLN A 116 -6.78 -7.24 -15.55
CA GLN A 116 -7.35 -8.14 -16.54
C GLN A 116 -8.82 -7.83 -16.88
N GLY A 117 -9.44 -6.83 -16.25
CA GLY A 117 -10.86 -6.55 -16.47
C GLY A 117 -11.80 -7.61 -15.88
N ARG A 118 -11.35 -8.34 -14.84
CA ARG A 118 -12.02 -9.51 -14.27
C ARG A 118 -12.53 -9.31 -12.84
N ALA A 119 -12.52 -8.08 -12.33
CA ALA A 119 -12.90 -7.79 -10.95
C ALA A 119 -14.44 -7.66 -10.72
N GLY A 120 -15.25 -7.84 -11.77
CA GLY A 120 -16.71 -7.86 -11.64
C GLY A 120 -17.28 -6.49 -11.24
N ALA A 121 -18.15 -6.45 -10.23
CA ALA A 121 -18.84 -5.22 -9.81
C ALA A 121 -17.90 -4.12 -9.27
N ARG A 122 -16.69 -4.49 -8.81
CA ARG A 122 -15.67 -3.58 -8.28
C ARG A 122 -14.60 -3.20 -9.31
N GLN A 123 -14.82 -3.49 -10.58
CA GLN A 123 -13.87 -3.22 -11.67
C GLN A 123 -13.63 -1.73 -11.85
N LEU A 124 -12.36 -1.32 -11.80
CA LEU A 124 -11.93 0.04 -12.07
C LEU A 124 -11.93 0.33 -13.58
N LYS A 125 -12.18 1.60 -13.95
CA LYS A 125 -12.44 2.03 -15.33
C LYS A 125 -11.23 1.90 -16.26
N ASP A 126 -10.00 2.06 -15.76
CA ASP A 126 -8.77 1.90 -16.56
C ASP A 126 -7.49 1.77 -15.69
N PRO A 127 -7.36 0.74 -14.82
CA PRO A 127 -6.16 0.60 -13.99
C PRO A 127 -4.94 0.27 -14.84
N LYS A 128 -3.83 1.00 -14.65
CA LYS A 128 -2.55 0.76 -15.37
C LYS A 128 -1.48 0.17 -14.47
N ILE A 129 -1.35 0.74 -13.27
CA ILE A 129 -0.34 0.35 -12.30
C ILE A 129 -1.03 0.09 -10.96
N GLY A 130 -0.88 -1.12 -10.46
CA GLY A 130 -1.27 -1.51 -9.11
C GLY A 130 -0.06 -1.53 -8.18
N LEU A 131 -0.27 -1.22 -6.91
CA LEU A 131 0.75 -1.38 -5.88
C LEU A 131 0.20 -2.19 -4.71
N THR A 132 1.02 -3.12 -4.21
CA THR A 132 0.73 -3.85 -2.98
C THR A 132 1.76 -3.52 -1.91
N HIS A 133 1.32 -3.31 -0.66
CA HIS A 133 2.17 -3.15 0.51
C HIS A 133 1.80 -4.19 1.56
N ASN A 134 2.72 -5.12 1.83
CA ASN A 134 2.53 -6.18 2.81
C ASN A 134 3.54 -6.04 3.96
N LEU A 135 3.05 -6.12 5.20
CA LEU A 135 3.81 -5.93 6.42
C LEU A 135 3.72 -7.18 7.30
N GLY A 136 4.83 -7.61 7.88
CA GLY A 136 4.85 -8.70 8.86
C GLY A 136 5.68 -8.34 10.08
N GLY A 137 5.14 -8.57 11.28
CA GLY A 137 5.78 -8.20 12.55
C GLY A 137 5.11 -6.99 13.20
N SER A 138 5.86 -6.27 14.04
CA SER A 138 5.38 -5.07 14.75
C SER A 138 6.04 -3.80 14.19
N PRO A 139 5.46 -2.60 14.41
CA PRO A 139 6.01 -1.35 13.89
C PRO A 139 7.52 -1.16 14.13
N SER A 140 8.04 -1.57 15.30
CA SER A 140 9.45 -1.45 15.67
C SER A 140 10.34 -2.62 15.23
N MET A 141 9.74 -3.70 14.72
CA MET A 141 10.44 -4.92 14.28
C MET A 141 9.57 -5.64 13.24
N ASN A 142 9.74 -5.26 11.97
CA ASN A 142 8.95 -5.83 10.87
C ASN A 142 9.78 -6.11 9.61
N VAL A 143 9.11 -6.81 8.70
CA VAL A 143 9.48 -7.00 7.31
C VAL A 143 8.41 -6.33 6.46
N CYS A 144 8.83 -5.49 5.52
CA CYS A 144 7.92 -4.82 4.58
C CYS A 144 8.25 -5.21 3.13
N SER A 145 7.24 -5.61 2.38
CA SER A 145 7.31 -5.82 0.94
C SER A 145 6.40 -4.84 0.21
N VAL A 146 6.95 -4.15 -0.79
CA VAL A 146 6.18 -3.34 -1.74
C VAL A 146 6.41 -3.94 -3.12
N ALA A 147 5.33 -4.17 -3.86
CA ALA A 147 5.39 -4.63 -5.25
C ALA A 147 4.55 -3.71 -6.13
N VAL A 148 5.11 -3.32 -7.28
CA VAL A 148 4.45 -2.57 -8.33
C VAL A 148 4.12 -3.53 -9.47
N ILE A 149 2.88 -3.52 -9.94
CA ILE A 149 2.35 -4.46 -10.92
C ILE A 149 1.73 -3.66 -12.07
N GLY A 150 2.16 -3.93 -13.28
CA GLY A 150 1.57 -3.38 -14.50
C GLY A 150 1.19 -4.49 -15.47
N ALA A 151 0.30 -4.18 -16.42
CA ALA A 151 0.05 -5.07 -17.55
C ALA A 151 1.23 -5.00 -18.53
N TYR A 152 1.71 -6.16 -18.99
CA TYR A 152 2.65 -6.21 -20.12
C TYR A 152 1.89 -5.80 -21.38
N GLN A 153 2.32 -4.70 -22.00
CA GLN A 153 1.78 -4.18 -23.27
C GLN A 153 2.73 -4.50 -24.41
#